data_AF-A0A819KKN3-F1
#
_entry.id   AF-A0A819KKN3-F1
#
_cell.length_a   1.000
_cell.length_b   1.000
_cell.length_c   1.000
_cell.angle_alpha   90.00
_cell.angle_beta   90.00
_cell.angle_gamma   90.00
#
_symmetry.space_group_name_H-M   'P 1'
#
loop_
_entity.id
_entity.type
_entity.pdbx_description
1 polymer ?
#
loop_
_entity_poly.entity_id
_entity_poly.type
_entity_poly.pdbx_seq_one_letter_code
_entity_poly.pdbx_strand_id
1 'polypeptide(L)'
;MATDLETPSITTDSTKDVTTDSISQSTNPALRICCIGAGYVGGPTCAIIASKCPDIRITVVDVSAERIAAWNSDALPIFEPGLDEIVRKIRNRNLFFSTDTDKAINEADLIFISVNTPTKSYGFGTGRAADLRYVEEAARQIAHTATSNKIVVEKSTVPVKACESIKTILKTNKRPGVSYQVLSNPEFLAEGSAIHDLLAPDRVLIGGDESIEGSLAIKKLSWIYEHWVPKEKILTTNTWSSELSKLV
;
A
#
# COMPACT_ATOMS: atom_id res chain seq x y z
N MET A 1 -55.20 -18.55 51.98
CA MET A 1 -56.61 -18.81 51.59
C MET A 1 -57.12 -17.58 50.83
N ALA A 2 -57.63 -17.81 49.61
CA ALA A 2 -58.35 -16.92 48.67
C ALA A 2 -57.64 -15.61 48.28
N THR A 3 -56.96 -15.51 47.12
CA THR A 3 -57.47 -15.31 45.73
C THR A 3 -58.16 -13.97 45.53
N ASP A 4 -57.62 -13.13 44.64
CA ASP A 4 -58.26 -12.89 43.35
C ASP A 4 -57.26 -12.38 42.31
N LEU A 5 -57.34 -13.02 41.14
CA LEU A 5 -56.63 -12.76 39.90
C LEU A 5 -57.50 -11.81 39.06
N GLU A 6 -56.92 -10.71 38.58
CA GLU A 6 -57.45 -10.00 37.41
C GLU A 6 -56.36 -9.92 36.33
N THR A 7 -56.71 -10.43 35.15
CA THR A 7 -55.96 -10.45 33.89
C THR A 7 -56.30 -9.21 33.03
N PRO A 8 -55.51 -8.93 31.97
CA PRO A 8 -55.09 -7.56 31.62
C PRO A 8 -56.00 -6.87 30.59
N SER A 9 -56.00 -5.54 30.61
CA SER A 9 -56.52 -4.71 29.51
C SER A 9 -55.38 -4.12 28.68
N ILE A 10 -55.38 -4.49 27.41
CA ILE A 10 -54.52 -3.97 26.35
C ILE A 10 -55.12 -2.64 25.90
N THR A 11 -54.35 -1.55 26.02
CA THR A 11 -54.59 -0.31 25.29
C THR A 11 -53.40 -0.02 24.40
N THR A 12 -53.62 -0.20 23.11
CA THR A 12 -52.77 0.28 22.02
C THR A 12 -52.77 1.80 21.98
N ASP A 13 -51.60 2.44 22.01
CA ASP A 13 -51.49 3.78 21.42
C ASP A 13 -50.08 4.03 20.83
N SER A 14 -50.14 4.43 19.56
CA SER A 14 -49.19 5.19 18.73
C SER A 14 -47.68 4.89 18.78
N THR A 15 -47.27 4.17 17.74
CA THR A 15 -45.99 4.35 17.03
C THR A 15 -45.61 5.83 16.89
N LYS A 16 -44.55 6.25 17.60
CA LYS A 16 -43.77 7.42 17.20
C LYS A 16 -42.74 6.96 16.18
N ASP A 17 -42.96 7.37 14.93
CA ASP A 17 -41.97 7.34 13.86
C ASP A 17 -40.67 8.00 14.33
N VAL A 18 -39.65 7.19 14.55
CA VAL A 18 -38.26 7.66 14.58
C VAL A 18 -37.87 7.85 13.13
N THR A 19 -38.16 9.04 12.63
CA THR A 19 -37.63 9.53 11.37
C THR A 19 -36.11 9.56 11.46
N THR A 20 -35.50 8.98 10.43
CA THR A 20 -34.07 8.88 10.16
C THR A 20 -33.44 10.28 10.05
N ASP A 21 -33.05 10.85 11.18
CA ASP A 21 -32.14 12.00 11.21
C ASP A 21 -30.69 11.52 11.27
N SER A 22 -30.03 11.68 10.13
CA SER A 22 -28.59 11.92 9.96
C SER A 22 -27.66 11.22 10.95
N ILE A 23 -27.31 9.97 10.64
CA ILE A 23 -26.02 9.43 11.09
C ILE A 23 -24.96 10.29 10.40
N SER A 24 -24.34 11.18 11.18
CA SER A 24 -23.12 11.88 10.82
C SER A 24 -22.16 10.88 10.18
N GLN A 25 -21.77 11.13 8.93
CA GLN A 25 -20.67 10.42 8.28
C GLN A 25 -19.45 10.55 9.20
N SER A 26 -19.18 9.51 10.00
CA SER A 26 -17.92 9.41 10.71
C SER A 26 -16.87 9.23 9.62
N THR A 27 -16.12 10.29 9.38
CA THR A 27 -14.97 10.26 8.48
C THR A 27 -13.99 9.26 9.06
N ASN A 28 -14.06 8.01 8.59
CA ASN A 28 -12.92 7.13 8.67
C ASN A 28 -11.75 7.94 8.10
N PRO A 29 -10.64 8.13 8.82
CA PRO A 29 -9.55 8.91 8.28
C PRO A 29 -9.17 8.29 6.93
N ALA A 30 -9.27 9.08 5.86
CA ALA A 30 -9.01 8.64 4.51
C ALA A 30 -7.65 7.93 4.47
N LEU A 31 -7.63 6.66 4.02
CA LEU A 31 -6.44 5.82 3.99
C LEU A 31 -5.32 6.54 3.24
N ARG A 32 -4.11 6.57 3.82
CA ARG A 32 -2.96 7.26 3.23
C ARG A 32 -1.88 6.27 2.85
N ILE A 33 -1.40 6.40 1.62
CA ILE A 33 -0.33 5.58 1.07
C ILE A 33 0.88 6.46 0.77
N CYS A 34 2.05 6.03 1.23
CA CYS A 34 3.34 6.55 0.78
C CYS A 34 3.99 5.52 -0.15
N CYS A 35 4.65 5.95 -1.21
CA CYS A 35 5.52 5.09 -2.02
C CYS A 35 6.90 5.70 -2.12
N ILE A 36 7.90 5.02 -1.55
CA ILE A 36 9.30 5.41 -1.61
C ILE A 36 9.90 4.83 -2.89
N GLY A 37 10.22 5.71 -3.83
CA GLY A 37 10.71 5.40 -5.17
C GLY A 37 9.72 5.83 -6.25
N ALA A 38 10.04 6.91 -6.97
CA ALA A 38 9.22 7.44 -8.06
C ALA A 38 9.68 6.92 -9.43
N GLY A 39 10.22 5.71 -9.48
CA GLY A 39 10.73 5.09 -10.69
C GLY A 39 9.63 4.42 -11.53
N TYR A 40 10.08 3.53 -12.41
CA TYR A 40 9.26 2.77 -13.35
C TYR A 40 8.17 1.92 -12.68
N VAL A 41 8.42 1.39 -11.48
CA VAL A 41 7.42 0.59 -10.75
C VAL A 41 6.53 1.48 -9.88
N GLY A 42 7.13 2.26 -8.98
CA GLY A 42 6.38 3.03 -7.98
C GLY A 42 5.45 4.08 -8.57
N GLY A 43 5.89 4.83 -9.59
CA GLY A 43 5.09 5.87 -10.24
C GLY A 43 3.81 5.34 -10.88
N PRO A 44 3.89 4.47 -11.91
CA PRO A 44 2.72 3.86 -12.55
C PRO A 44 1.81 3.11 -11.60
N THR A 45 2.37 2.31 -10.67
CA THR A 45 1.58 1.58 -9.68
C THR A 45 0.73 2.55 -8.86
N CYS A 46 1.32 3.61 -8.33
CA CYS A 46 0.60 4.60 -7.52
C CYS A 46 -0.39 5.42 -8.34
N ALA A 47 -0.10 5.72 -9.60
CA ALA A 47 -1.03 6.39 -10.50
C ALA A 47 -2.30 5.55 -10.73
N ILE A 48 -2.16 4.24 -10.93
CA ILE A 48 -3.31 3.33 -11.09
C ILE A 48 -4.09 3.19 -9.78
N ILE A 49 -3.43 2.99 -8.64
CA ILE A 49 -4.13 2.92 -7.35
C ILE A 49 -4.91 4.23 -7.11
N ALA A 50 -4.30 5.40 -7.32
CA ALA A 50 -5.00 6.68 -7.12
C ALA A 50 -6.17 6.86 -8.10
N SER A 51 -6.04 6.40 -9.35
CA SER A 51 -7.11 6.45 -10.35
C SER A 51 -8.31 5.56 -9.99
N LYS A 52 -8.04 4.39 -9.39
CA LYS A 52 -9.08 3.41 -9.03
C LYS A 52 -9.65 3.61 -7.63
N CYS A 53 -8.93 4.31 -6.76
CA CYS A 53 -9.32 4.55 -5.37
C CYS A 53 -9.32 6.07 -5.08
N PRO A 54 -10.36 6.82 -5.50
CA PRO A 54 -10.41 8.27 -5.36
C PRO A 54 -10.36 8.76 -3.90
N ASP A 55 -10.80 7.92 -2.95
CA ASP A 55 -10.83 8.23 -1.52
C ASP A 55 -9.49 7.93 -0.80
N ILE A 56 -8.51 7.36 -1.50
CA ILE A 56 -7.17 7.10 -0.95
C ILE A 56 -6.23 8.22 -1.35
N ARG A 57 -5.56 8.83 -0.37
CA ARG A 57 -4.48 9.80 -0.62
C ARG A 57 -3.16 9.06 -0.85
N ILE A 58 -2.52 9.27 -1.99
CA ILE A 58 -1.26 8.63 -2.37
C ILE A 58 -0.17 9.69 -2.56
N THR A 59 0.94 9.54 -1.86
CA THR A 59 2.12 10.38 -2.02
C THR A 59 3.30 9.53 -2.45
N VAL A 60 3.80 9.77 -3.66
CA VAL A 60 5.02 9.16 -4.18
C VAL A 60 6.19 10.07 -3.86
N VAL A 61 7.25 9.51 -3.28
CA VAL A 61 8.42 10.25 -2.85
C VAL A 61 9.70 9.67 -3.43
N ASP A 62 10.67 10.54 -3.71
CA ASP A 62 11.97 10.15 -4.24
C ASP A 62 13.03 11.18 -3.80
N VAL A 63 14.26 10.71 -3.61
CA VAL A 63 15.41 11.56 -3.28
C VAL A 63 15.84 12.44 -4.46
N SER A 64 15.51 12.01 -5.69
CA SER A 64 15.76 12.80 -6.90
C SER A 64 14.74 13.92 -7.04
N ALA A 65 15.12 15.14 -6.64
CA ALA A 65 14.32 16.34 -6.82
C ALA A 65 13.98 16.60 -8.29
N GLU A 66 14.91 16.28 -9.21
CA GLU A 66 14.69 16.37 -10.66
C GLU A 66 13.57 15.42 -11.12
N ARG A 67 13.59 14.16 -10.67
CA ARG A 67 12.54 13.19 -11.01
C ARG A 67 11.18 13.60 -10.46
N ILE A 68 11.13 14.11 -9.22
CA ILE A 68 9.90 14.62 -8.62
C ILE A 68 9.39 15.86 -9.35
N ALA A 69 10.28 16.77 -9.76
CA ALA A 69 9.91 17.92 -10.57
C ALA A 69 9.31 17.49 -11.92
N ALA A 70 9.89 16.49 -12.59
CA ALA A 70 9.36 15.94 -13.83
C ALA A 70 7.96 15.33 -13.63
N TRP A 71 7.74 14.53 -12.56
CA TRP A 71 6.41 14.01 -12.22
C TRP A 71 5.36 15.09 -11.93
N ASN A 72 5.80 16.28 -11.50
CA ASN A 72 4.95 17.45 -11.26
C ASN A 72 4.83 18.37 -12.49
N SER A 73 5.49 18.06 -13.61
CA SER A 73 5.47 18.82 -14.86
C SER A 73 4.55 18.18 -15.91
N ASP A 74 4.41 18.81 -17.08
CA ASP A 74 3.67 18.23 -18.21
C ASP A 74 4.45 17.16 -18.98
N ALA A 75 5.74 16.96 -18.65
CA ALA A 75 6.63 15.96 -19.22
C ALA A 75 7.05 14.96 -18.12
N LEU A 76 6.37 13.81 -18.08
CA LEU A 76 6.69 12.76 -17.10
C LEU A 76 8.09 12.18 -17.35
N PRO A 77 8.80 11.72 -16.28
CA PRO A 77 10.15 11.17 -16.40
C PRO A 77 10.21 9.78 -17.03
N ILE A 78 9.05 9.16 -17.29
CA ILE A 78 8.92 7.87 -17.95
C ILE A 78 7.82 7.96 -19.01
N PHE A 79 7.98 7.21 -20.10
CA PHE A 79 6.99 7.11 -21.16
C PHE A 79 6.31 5.74 -21.07
N GLU A 80 5.01 5.76 -20.82
CA GLU A 80 4.14 4.58 -20.86
C GLU A 80 2.81 4.96 -21.53
N PRO A 81 2.30 4.16 -22.49
CA PRO A 81 1.03 4.45 -23.14
C PRO A 81 -0.12 4.62 -22.13
N GLY A 82 -0.76 5.81 -22.15
CA GLY A 82 -1.89 6.15 -21.27
C GLY A 82 -1.51 6.68 -19.87
N LEU A 83 -0.24 6.64 -19.46
CA LEU A 83 0.18 7.10 -18.13
C LEU A 83 -0.04 8.61 -17.96
N ASP A 84 0.34 9.40 -18.96
CA ASP A 84 0.25 10.86 -18.91
C ASP A 84 -1.18 11.37 -18.71
N GLU A 85 -2.16 10.79 -19.42
CA GLU A 85 -3.57 11.12 -19.27
C GLU A 85 -4.08 10.83 -17.84
N ILE A 86 -3.72 9.65 -17.31
CA ILE A 86 -4.11 9.24 -15.96
C ILE A 86 -3.54 10.19 -14.93
N VAL A 87 -2.23 10.46 -14.97
CA VAL A 87 -1.54 11.31 -14.01
C VAL A 87 -2.08 12.73 -14.05
N ARG A 88 -2.26 13.33 -15.23
CA ARG A 88 -2.82 14.69 -15.35
C ARG A 88 -4.20 14.82 -14.72
N LYS A 89 -5.04 13.79 -14.80
CA LYS A 89 -6.41 13.80 -14.26
C LYS A 89 -6.49 13.76 -12.74
N ILE A 90 -5.50 13.13 -12.08
CA ILE A 90 -5.55 12.80 -10.63
C ILE A 90 -4.43 13.45 -9.81
N ARG A 91 -3.38 13.96 -10.45
CA ARG A 91 -2.31 14.71 -9.79
C ARG A 91 -2.90 15.92 -9.08
N ASN A 92 -2.44 16.17 -7.86
CA ASN A 92 -2.92 17.22 -6.95
C ASN A 92 -4.37 17.05 -6.47
N ARG A 93 -5.05 15.94 -6.79
CA ARG A 93 -6.36 15.58 -6.23
C ARG A 93 -6.20 14.55 -5.12
N ASN A 94 -5.75 13.36 -5.49
CA ASN A 94 -5.43 12.29 -4.56
C ASN A 94 -4.07 11.62 -4.84
N LEU A 95 -3.38 11.99 -5.93
CA LEU A 95 -2.00 11.62 -6.22
C LEU A 95 -1.06 12.82 -6.08
N PHE A 96 0.02 12.66 -5.31
CA PHE A 96 1.00 13.71 -5.03
C PHE A 96 2.42 13.18 -5.22
N PHE A 97 3.33 14.05 -5.67
CA PHE A 97 4.76 13.75 -5.79
C PHE A 97 5.55 14.75 -4.95
N SER A 98 6.46 14.26 -4.09
CA SER A 98 7.18 15.09 -3.13
C SER A 98 8.60 14.59 -2.89
N THR A 99 9.51 15.47 -2.47
CA THR A 99 10.83 15.09 -1.94
C THR A 99 10.83 14.95 -0.42
N ASP A 100 9.73 15.31 0.25
CA ASP A 100 9.56 15.21 1.70
C ASP A 100 9.11 13.80 2.10
N THR A 101 10.07 12.87 2.11
CA THR A 101 9.86 11.46 2.45
C THR A 101 9.39 11.31 3.90
N ASP A 102 9.95 12.08 4.83
CA ASP A 102 9.66 11.88 6.26
C ASP A 102 8.23 12.27 6.61
N LYS A 103 7.73 13.38 6.04
CA LYS A 103 6.32 13.74 6.18
C LYS A 103 5.41 12.66 5.60
N ALA A 104 5.72 12.15 4.41
CA ALA A 104 4.90 11.12 3.76
C ALA A 104 4.87 9.81 4.57
N ILE A 105 6.01 9.38 5.13
CA ILE A 105 6.09 8.21 6.03
C ILE A 105 5.22 8.42 7.28
N ASN A 106 5.31 9.59 7.90
CA ASN A 106 4.56 9.88 9.13
C ASN A 106 3.05 9.86 8.91
N GLU A 107 2.57 10.43 7.81
CA GLU A 107 1.15 10.48 7.48
C GLU A 107 0.58 9.13 7.00
N ALA A 108 1.40 8.27 6.40
CA ALA A 108 0.93 7.04 5.75
C ALA A 108 0.45 5.95 6.71
N ASP A 109 -0.56 5.18 6.30
CA ASP A 109 -0.96 3.92 6.94
C ASP A 109 -0.25 2.72 6.29
N LEU A 110 0.02 2.84 4.98
CA LEU A 110 0.69 1.85 4.16
C LEU A 110 1.82 2.50 3.37
N ILE A 111 2.99 1.87 3.36
CA ILE A 111 4.20 2.39 2.72
C ILE A 111 4.73 1.35 1.74
N PHE A 112 4.69 1.66 0.45
CA PHE A 112 5.41 0.88 -0.55
C PHE A 112 6.90 1.26 -0.57
N ILE A 113 7.76 0.26 -0.63
CA ILE A 113 9.19 0.42 -0.97
C ILE A 113 9.36 -0.08 -2.41
N SER A 114 9.63 0.84 -3.32
CA SER A 114 9.79 0.59 -4.76
C SER A 114 11.07 1.24 -5.28
N VAL A 115 12.17 0.88 -4.64
CA VAL A 115 13.52 1.36 -4.96
C VAL A 115 14.28 0.31 -5.76
N ASN A 116 15.33 0.74 -6.46
CA ASN A 116 16.16 -0.16 -7.24
C ASN A 116 16.94 -1.12 -6.33
N THR A 117 17.13 -2.35 -6.80
CA THR A 117 18.03 -3.34 -6.21
C THR A 117 19.06 -3.76 -7.26
N PRO A 118 20.02 -2.88 -7.59
CA PRO A 118 20.95 -3.16 -8.68
C PRO A 118 21.81 -4.39 -8.38
N THR A 119 22.34 -5.04 -9.41
CA THR A 119 23.28 -6.14 -9.21
C THR A 119 24.56 -5.62 -8.56
N LYS A 120 25.08 -6.33 -7.55
CA LYS A 120 26.32 -5.95 -6.87
C LYS A 120 27.49 -5.88 -7.85
N SER A 121 28.23 -4.77 -7.83
CA SER A 121 29.42 -4.55 -8.64
C SER A 121 30.73 -4.96 -7.96
N TYR A 122 30.70 -5.31 -6.66
CA TYR A 122 31.86 -5.76 -5.90
C TYR A 122 31.48 -6.67 -4.72
N GLY A 123 32.48 -7.39 -4.18
CA GLY A 123 32.35 -8.29 -3.02
C GLY A 123 31.67 -9.63 -3.30
N PHE A 124 31.19 -10.31 -2.24
CA PHE A 124 30.51 -11.60 -2.38
C PHE A 124 29.23 -11.48 -3.22
N GLY A 125 29.07 -12.35 -4.21
CA GLY A 125 27.93 -12.31 -5.14
C GLY A 125 28.03 -11.26 -6.24
N THR A 126 29.21 -10.69 -6.51
CA THR A 126 29.42 -9.75 -7.64
C THR A 126 28.86 -10.30 -8.95
N GLY A 127 28.16 -9.44 -9.70
CA GLY A 127 27.57 -9.76 -11.00
C GLY A 127 26.34 -10.66 -10.93
N ARG A 128 25.88 -11.09 -9.74
CA ARG A 128 24.77 -12.03 -9.58
C ARG A 128 23.78 -11.65 -8.48
N ALA A 129 24.27 -11.25 -7.31
CA ALA A 129 23.43 -10.93 -6.17
C ALA A 129 22.86 -9.51 -6.29
N ALA A 130 21.61 -9.34 -5.87
CA ALA A 130 20.99 -8.03 -5.71
C ALA A 130 21.64 -7.26 -4.55
N ASP A 131 21.77 -5.96 -4.74
CA ASP A 131 22.22 -5.01 -3.74
C ASP A 131 21.01 -4.40 -3.04
N LEU A 132 20.80 -4.76 -1.77
CA LEU A 132 19.64 -4.33 -0.99
C LEU A 132 19.85 -2.99 -0.29
N ARG A 133 20.98 -2.28 -0.49
CA ARG A 133 21.31 -1.05 0.24
C ARG A 133 20.17 -0.01 0.23
N TYR A 134 19.51 0.19 -0.91
CA TYR A 134 18.42 1.18 -1.00
C TYR A 134 17.14 0.71 -0.28
N VAL A 135 16.85 -0.59 -0.30
CA VAL A 135 15.73 -1.17 0.45
C VAL A 135 15.97 -1.04 1.95
N GLU A 136 17.20 -1.32 2.39
CA GLU A 136 17.61 -1.19 3.78
C GLU A 136 17.58 0.26 4.25
N GLU A 137 18.03 1.20 3.42
CA GLU A 137 17.98 2.63 3.71
C GLU A 137 16.53 3.11 3.88
N ALA A 138 15.63 2.73 2.96
CA ALA A 138 14.21 3.03 3.08
C ALA A 138 13.61 2.45 4.36
N ALA A 139 13.95 1.20 4.72
CA ALA A 139 13.50 0.58 5.97
C ALA A 139 14.03 1.31 7.22
N ARG A 140 15.30 1.77 7.21
CA ARG A 140 15.88 2.57 8.29
C ARG A 140 15.17 3.91 8.42
N GLN A 141 14.90 4.58 7.31
CA GLN A 141 14.17 5.84 7.31
C GLN A 141 12.74 5.66 7.84
N ILE A 142 12.04 4.59 7.45
CA ILE A 142 10.71 4.27 8.00
C ILE A 142 10.78 4.03 9.51
N ALA A 143 11.73 3.23 10.00
CA ALA A 143 11.90 2.98 11.42
C ALA A 143 12.24 4.27 12.21
N HIS A 144 13.10 5.11 11.63
CA HIS A 144 13.49 6.37 12.24
C HIS A 144 12.33 7.34 12.30
N THR A 145 11.50 7.43 11.26
CA THR A 145 10.51 8.50 11.13
C THR A 145 9.16 8.12 11.72
N ALA A 146 8.66 6.91 11.46
CA ALA A 146 7.28 6.53 11.77
C ALA A 146 6.94 6.62 13.27
N THR A 147 5.86 7.35 13.59
CA THR A 147 5.34 7.52 14.95
C THR A 147 4.06 6.73 15.25
N SER A 148 3.55 5.97 14.28
CA SER A 148 2.35 5.14 14.38
C SER A 148 2.54 3.83 13.63
N ASN A 149 1.65 2.85 13.85
CA ASN A 149 1.75 1.54 13.22
C ASN A 149 1.67 1.66 11.69
N LYS A 150 2.49 0.90 10.96
CA LYS A 150 2.54 0.95 9.49
C LYS A 150 2.46 -0.46 8.89
N ILE A 151 1.84 -0.56 7.71
CA ILE A 151 2.05 -1.69 6.80
C ILE A 151 3.13 -1.28 5.82
N VAL A 152 4.24 -2.01 5.77
CA VAL A 152 5.35 -1.79 4.83
C VAL A 152 5.29 -2.86 3.76
N VAL A 153 5.21 -2.46 2.51
CA VAL A 153 5.03 -3.35 1.36
C VAL A 153 6.25 -3.26 0.46
N GLU A 154 6.99 -4.35 0.35
CA GLU A 154 8.06 -4.48 -0.62
C GLU A 154 7.44 -4.69 -2.02
N LYS A 155 7.77 -3.79 -2.96
CA LYS A 155 7.26 -3.75 -4.34
C LYS A 155 8.45 -3.63 -5.29
N SER A 156 9.15 -4.74 -5.56
CA SER A 156 10.26 -4.78 -6.52
C SER A 156 10.24 -6.01 -7.43
N THR A 157 11.18 -6.02 -8.38
CA THR A 157 11.37 -7.05 -9.40
C THR A 157 12.28 -8.19 -8.96
N VAL A 158 13.03 -8.06 -7.85
CA VAL A 158 14.01 -9.08 -7.40
C VAL A 158 13.99 -9.23 -5.86
N PRO A 159 12.99 -9.92 -5.29
CA PRO A 159 12.71 -9.77 -3.86
C PRO A 159 13.33 -10.87 -2.98
N VAL A 160 14.46 -11.52 -3.31
CA VAL A 160 14.96 -12.61 -2.43
C VAL A 160 15.44 -12.06 -1.09
N LYS A 161 14.73 -12.40 0.00
CA LYS A 161 15.02 -11.98 1.38
C LYS A 161 14.92 -10.46 1.61
N ALA A 162 14.32 -9.72 0.69
CA ALA A 162 14.13 -8.28 0.86
C ALA A 162 13.23 -8.01 2.07
N CYS A 163 12.10 -8.73 2.20
CA CYS A 163 11.20 -8.63 3.33
C CYS A 163 11.87 -9.06 4.65
N GLU A 164 12.75 -10.06 4.63
CA GLU A 164 13.50 -10.50 5.82
C GLU A 164 14.44 -9.38 6.32
N SER A 165 15.15 -8.72 5.40
CA SER A 165 16.00 -7.56 5.73
C SER A 165 15.17 -6.39 6.28
N ILE A 166 14.07 -6.04 5.62
CA ILE A 166 13.13 -4.99 6.07
C ILE A 166 12.61 -5.30 7.49
N LYS A 167 12.10 -6.53 7.73
CA LYS A 167 11.61 -6.96 9.04
C LYS A 167 12.68 -6.82 10.12
N THR A 168 13.91 -7.24 9.82
CA THR A 168 15.03 -7.17 10.76
C THR A 168 15.33 -5.72 11.15
N ILE A 169 15.41 -4.82 10.18
CA ILE A 169 15.69 -3.39 10.40
C ILE A 169 14.57 -2.74 11.19
N LEU A 170 13.32 -2.91 10.78
CA LEU A 170 12.16 -2.32 11.44
C LEU A 170 12.02 -2.82 12.88
N LYS A 171 12.20 -4.13 13.12
CA LYS A 171 12.12 -4.72 14.46
C LYS A 171 13.20 -4.20 15.40
N THR A 172 14.43 -4.05 14.90
CA THR A 172 15.60 -3.64 15.70
C THR A 172 15.55 -2.15 16.03
N ASN A 173 14.97 -1.33 15.16
CA ASN A 173 14.95 0.13 15.30
C ASN A 173 13.56 0.69 15.64
N LYS A 174 12.61 -0.15 16.07
CA LYS A 174 11.24 0.29 16.35
C LYS A 174 11.19 1.31 17.49
N ARG A 175 10.37 2.35 17.32
CA ARG A 175 10.03 3.28 18.40
C ARG A 175 9.03 2.62 19.38
N PRO A 176 9.06 2.97 20.68
CA PRO A 176 8.05 2.49 21.63
C PRO A 176 6.62 2.79 21.15
N GLY A 177 5.74 1.78 21.23
CA GLY A 177 4.35 1.91 20.79
C GLY A 177 4.10 1.80 19.28
N VAL A 178 5.15 1.62 18.47
CA VAL A 178 5.02 1.43 17.01
C VAL A 178 5.20 -0.04 16.63
N SER A 179 4.30 -0.55 15.81
CA SER A 179 4.37 -1.88 15.20
C SER A 179 4.38 -1.78 13.67
N TYR A 180 5.01 -2.77 13.03
CA TYR A 180 5.09 -2.87 11.58
C TYR A 180 4.61 -4.24 11.13
N GLN A 181 3.85 -4.26 10.04
CA GLN A 181 3.57 -5.47 9.27
C GLN A 181 4.28 -5.37 7.94
N VAL A 182 5.03 -6.40 7.55
CA VAL A 182 5.80 -6.39 6.30
C VAL A 182 5.17 -7.36 5.31
N LEU A 183 4.80 -6.85 4.14
CA LEU A 183 4.23 -7.62 3.04
C LEU A 183 5.21 -7.65 1.86
N SER A 184 5.24 -8.77 1.16
CA SER A 184 5.77 -8.84 -0.20
C SER A 184 4.61 -8.62 -1.17
N ASN A 185 4.76 -7.73 -2.14
CA ASN A 185 3.81 -7.59 -3.22
C ASN A 185 4.61 -7.39 -4.52
N PRO A 186 5.07 -8.49 -5.15
CA PRO A 186 5.85 -8.39 -6.35
C PRO A 186 5.10 -7.66 -7.46
N GLU A 187 5.87 -7.05 -8.32
CA GLU A 187 5.38 -6.43 -9.54
C GLU A 187 5.41 -7.45 -10.69
N PHE A 188 4.59 -7.29 -11.75
CA PHE A 188 4.64 -8.12 -12.96
C PHE A 188 4.44 -7.33 -14.29
N LEU A 189 4.89 -6.07 -14.38
CA LEU A 189 4.72 -5.24 -15.57
C LEU A 189 5.83 -5.53 -16.57
N ALA A 190 5.55 -5.26 -17.84
CA ALA A 190 6.55 -5.12 -18.89
C ALA A 190 6.64 -3.67 -19.38
N GLU A 191 7.84 -3.25 -19.80
CA GLU A 191 8.06 -1.96 -20.47
C GLU A 191 7.23 -1.84 -21.75
N GLY A 192 6.52 -0.72 -21.88
CA GLY A 192 5.58 -0.43 -22.97
C GLY A 192 4.15 -0.91 -22.75
N SER A 193 3.88 -1.72 -21.72
CA SER A 193 2.53 -2.20 -21.38
C SER A 193 2.15 -2.00 -19.90
N ALA A 194 2.93 -1.27 -19.10
CA ALA A 194 2.72 -1.24 -17.65
C ALA A 194 1.33 -0.75 -17.24
N ILE A 195 0.76 0.22 -17.96
CA ILE A 195 -0.60 0.70 -17.66
C ILE A 195 -1.64 -0.39 -17.90
N HIS A 196 -1.52 -1.13 -19.00
CA HIS A 196 -2.40 -2.25 -19.28
C HIS A 196 -2.24 -3.34 -18.21
N ASP A 197 -1.00 -3.71 -17.88
CA ASP A 197 -0.69 -4.78 -16.94
C ASP A 197 -1.15 -4.45 -15.51
N LEU A 198 -1.14 -3.17 -15.12
CA LEU A 198 -1.67 -2.71 -13.84
C LEU A 198 -3.21 -2.65 -13.81
N LEU A 199 -3.85 -2.33 -14.94
CA LEU A 199 -5.31 -2.22 -15.04
C LEU A 199 -5.99 -3.59 -15.15
N ALA A 200 -5.34 -4.54 -15.81
CA ALA A 200 -5.88 -5.87 -16.07
C ALA A 200 -4.82 -6.96 -15.79
N PRO A 201 -4.30 -7.07 -14.56
CA PRO A 201 -3.27 -8.05 -14.25
C PRO A 201 -3.80 -9.48 -14.45
N ASP A 202 -2.91 -10.39 -14.82
CA ASP A 202 -3.19 -11.83 -14.78
C ASP A 202 -3.45 -12.29 -13.35
N ARG A 203 -2.57 -11.83 -12.44
CA ARG A 203 -2.71 -11.98 -10.99
C ARG A 203 -2.06 -10.84 -10.22
N VAL A 204 -2.54 -10.60 -9.02
CA VAL A 204 -1.85 -9.84 -7.97
C VAL A 204 -1.39 -10.83 -6.92
N LEU A 205 -0.12 -10.80 -6.54
CA LEU A 205 0.44 -11.68 -5.51
C LEU A 205 0.76 -10.88 -4.24
N ILE A 206 0.29 -11.35 -3.09
CA ILE A 206 0.53 -10.72 -1.78
C ILE A 206 1.05 -11.78 -0.80
N GLY A 207 2.27 -11.61 -0.32
CA GLY A 207 2.88 -12.39 0.74
C GLY A 207 2.82 -11.64 2.08
N GLY A 208 2.50 -12.32 3.18
CA GLY A 208 2.58 -11.75 4.54
C GLY A 208 2.94 -12.79 5.60
N ASP A 209 3.01 -12.36 6.86
CA ASP A 209 3.24 -13.30 7.97
C ASP A 209 1.97 -14.09 8.32
N GLU A 210 2.15 -15.35 8.71
CA GLU A 210 1.09 -16.27 9.18
C GLU A 210 0.68 -15.95 10.64
N SER A 211 0.34 -14.68 10.88
CA SER A 211 -0.16 -14.15 12.15
C SER A 211 -1.52 -13.48 11.94
N ILE A 212 -2.20 -13.14 13.05
CA ILE A 212 -3.47 -12.38 12.99
C ILE A 212 -3.22 -11.01 12.37
N GLU A 213 -2.18 -10.32 12.81
CA GLU A 213 -1.79 -8.99 12.34
C GLU A 213 -1.34 -9.04 10.87
N GLY A 214 -0.57 -10.05 10.49
CA GLY A 214 -0.15 -10.26 9.09
C GLY A 214 -1.35 -10.53 8.18
N SER A 215 -2.30 -11.35 8.62
CA SER A 215 -3.54 -11.61 7.89
C SER A 215 -4.41 -10.35 7.72
N LEU A 216 -4.46 -9.49 8.73
CA LEU A 216 -5.16 -8.19 8.63
C LEU A 216 -4.45 -7.24 7.66
N ALA A 217 -3.12 -7.23 7.65
CA ALA A 217 -2.35 -6.44 6.70
C ALA A 217 -2.55 -6.92 5.24
N ILE A 218 -2.53 -8.23 5.00
CA ILE A 218 -2.86 -8.82 3.69
C ILE A 218 -4.25 -8.39 3.26
N LYS A 219 -5.28 -8.56 4.12
CA LYS A 219 -6.66 -8.17 3.80
C LYS A 219 -6.77 -6.69 3.44
N LYS A 220 -6.04 -5.81 4.15
CA LYS A 220 -6.04 -4.36 3.86
C LYS A 220 -5.44 -4.06 2.48
N LEU A 221 -4.35 -4.72 2.10
CA LEU A 221 -3.77 -4.57 0.76
C LEU A 221 -4.64 -5.19 -0.34
N SER A 222 -5.22 -6.37 -0.09
CA SER A 222 -6.19 -7.02 -1.00
C SER A 222 -7.37 -6.10 -1.27
N TRP A 223 -7.96 -5.50 -0.23
CA TRP A 223 -9.08 -4.56 -0.37
C TRP A 223 -8.76 -3.37 -1.30
N ILE A 224 -7.53 -2.85 -1.27
CA ILE A 224 -7.11 -1.81 -2.21
C ILE A 224 -7.21 -2.35 -3.64
N TYR A 225 -6.59 -3.49 -3.93
CA TYR A 225 -6.63 -4.10 -5.27
C TYR A 225 -8.05 -4.50 -5.72
N GLU A 226 -8.92 -4.93 -4.81
CA GLU A 226 -10.31 -5.34 -5.10
C GLU A 226 -11.17 -4.21 -5.69
N HIS A 227 -10.72 -2.95 -5.67
CA HIS A 227 -11.41 -1.83 -6.34
C HIS A 227 -11.42 -1.97 -7.88
N TRP A 228 -10.49 -2.73 -8.46
CA TRP A 228 -10.47 -2.96 -9.91
C TRP A 228 -9.99 -4.35 -10.33
N VAL A 229 -9.36 -5.11 -9.44
CA VAL A 229 -8.91 -6.48 -9.69
C VAL A 229 -9.93 -7.46 -9.10
N PRO A 230 -10.48 -8.39 -9.91
CA PRO A 230 -11.34 -9.45 -9.38
C PRO A 230 -10.64 -10.25 -8.29
N LYS A 231 -11.37 -10.60 -7.22
CA LYS A 231 -10.81 -11.24 -6.03
C LYS A 231 -10.12 -12.58 -6.34
N GLU A 232 -10.64 -13.33 -7.30
CA GLU A 232 -10.07 -14.59 -7.79
C GLU A 232 -8.68 -14.43 -8.44
N LYS A 233 -8.32 -13.21 -8.86
CA LYS A 233 -6.99 -12.88 -9.38
C LYS A 233 -6.04 -12.38 -8.29
N ILE A 234 -6.48 -12.24 -7.04
CA ILE A 234 -5.65 -11.81 -5.92
C ILE A 234 -5.22 -13.05 -5.12
N LEU A 235 -3.97 -13.44 -5.33
CA LEU A 235 -3.36 -14.59 -4.68
C LEU A 235 -2.64 -14.16 -3.41
N THR A 236 -2.93 -14.85 -2.30
CA THR A 236 -2.30 -14.58 -1.00
C THR A 236 -1.47 -15.76 -0.54
N THR A 237 -0.28 -15.51 0.00
CA THR A 237 0.63 -16.55 0.49
C THR A 237 1.53 -15.99 1.62
N ASN A 238 2.53 -16.75 2.07
CA ASN A 238 3.53 -16.23 3.00
C ASN A 238 4.57 -15.36 2.27
N THR A 239 5.35 -14.53 3.00
CA THR A 239 6.33 -13.63 2.35
C THR A 239 7.33 -14.38 1.48
N TRP A 240 7.87 -15.51 1.94
CA TRP A 240 8.90 -16.26 1.21
C TRP A 240 8.39 -16.82 -0.12
N SER A 241 7.21 -17.44 -0.10
CA SER A 241 6.55 -17.96 -1.29
C SER A 241 6.27 -16.85 -2.30
N SER A 242 5.81 -15.69 -1.84
CA SER A 242 5.59 -14.53 -2.70
C SER A 242 6.88 -14.05 -3.38
N GLU A 243 7.96 -13.90 -2.61
CA GLU A 243 9.25 -13.48 -3.13
C GLU A 243 9.81 -14.48 -4.16
N LEU A 244 9.75 -15.77 -3.82
CA LEU A 244 10.27 -16.84 -4.68
C LEU A 244 9.45 -16.98 -5.98
N SER A 245 8.13 -16.84 -5.92
CA SER A 245 7.24 -16.91 -7.09
C SER A 245 7.50 -15.83 -8.14
N LYS A 246 8.19 -14.74 -7.81
CA LYS A 246 8.59 -13.73 -8.80
C LYS A 246 9.85 -14.13 -9.58
N LEU A 247 10.66 -15.05 -9.06
CA LEU A 247 11.90 -15.50 -9.69
C LEU A 247 11.73 -16.69 -10.64
N VAL A 248 10.59 -17.38 -10.55
CA VAL A 248 10.33 -18.65 -11.27
C VAL A 248 9.25 -18.50 -12.32
#